data_AF-A0A162BIM4-F1
#
_entry.id   AF-A0A162BIM4-F1
#
_cell.length_a   1.000
_cell.length_b   1.000
_cell.length_c   1.000
_cell.angle_alpha   90.00
_cell.angle_beta   90.00
_cell.angle_gamma   90.00
#
_symmetry.space_group_name_H-M   'P 1'
#
loop_
_entity.id
_entity.type
_entity.pdbx_description
1 polymer ?
#
loop_
_entity_poly.entity_id
_entity_poly.type
_entity_poly.pdbx_seq_one_letter_code
_entity_poly.pdbx_strand_id
1 'polypeptide(L)'
;MSNDIDTLSAGELQPYDPGMPTLAPLSPSPDNWGHPDVLTNREIAEYQRQPQGPTLFGSPLPQGTTQQQVDQLLAQLGGSFMHDLGALGYPPAYINATIQFFTENATKPLQQVTRRHNFNLHGQDDGLGNAFGNMVAQLSGTQKARQSFVTTAIQWLAKVSQKLLGQQHVPTAHGSAPNSAEGLLGQLSEADYNRVVEINNQAQAKTMNYLAAKYGQYSVKEVIRIANDYLVHLPEKEREHFDQFSTGWVHMMNTPETIDFLYNAAIGANNIPQDGAGLARELAEFEAMLRIPSERKKYLNDPQLQARYRQLLTLRDG
;
A
#
# COMPACT_ATOMS: atom_id res chain seq x y z
N MET A 1 69.31 -43.31 -33.36
CA MET A 1 68.65 -43.33 -32.04
C MET A 1 68.32 -41.89 -31.70
N SER A 2 67.04 -41.53 -31.78
CA SER A 2 66.20 -41.09 -30.64
C SER A 2 66.73 -39.79 -30.01
N ASN A 3 66.07 -38.67 -30.32
CA ASN A 3 65.05 -38.01 -29.48
C ASN A 3 65.73 -37.15 -28.41
N ASP A 4 65.63 -35.83 -28.51
CA ASP A 4 64.72 -35.04 -27.68
C ASP A 4 64.87 -33.55 -27.99
N ILE A 5 63.74 -32.87 -27.85
CA ILE A 5 63.37 -31.60 -28.50
C ILE A 5 63.98 -30.40 -27.78
N ASP A 6 64.67 -29.58 -28.59
CA ASP A 6 64.94 -28.15 -28.39
C ASP A 6 63.66 -27.40 -28.00
N THR A 7 63.58 -26.73 -26.86
CA THR A 7 64.13 -25.39 -26.58
C THR A 7 63.65 -24.28 -27.54
N LEU A 8 63.46 -23.09 -26.93
CA LEU A 8 63.23 -21.76 -27.52
C LEU A 8 61.74 -21.36 -27.60
N SER A 9 61.25 -20.41 -26.80
CA SER A 9 61.69 -19.01 -26.57
C SER A 9 61.41 -18.08 -27.74
N ALA A 10 60.65 -17.03 -27.41
CA ALA A 10 60.55 -15.74 -28.08
C ALA A 10 60.01 -15.70 -29.52
N GLY A 11 58.75 -15.29 -29.63
CA GLY A 11 58.34 -14.31 -30.63
C GLY A 11 58.11 -14.82 -32.04
N GLU A 12 57.08 -15.65 -32.24
CA GLU A 12 56.42 -15.73 -33.54
C GLU A 12 54.89 -15.66 -33.34
N LEU A 13 54.31 -14.62 -33.93
CA LEU A 13 52.90 -14.51 -34.24
C LEU A 13 52.52 -15.71 -35.12
N GLN A 14 51.84 -16.70 -34.56
CA GLN A 14 51.16 -17.69 -35.40
C GLN A 14 49.97 -17.01 -36.12
N PRO A 15 49.79 -17.30 -37.43
CA PRO A 15 48.80 -16.65 -38.28
C PRO A 15 47.36 -17.00 -37.84
N TYR A 16 46.46 -16.04 -38.07
CA TYR A 16 45.03 -16.11 -37.75
C TYR A 16 44.38 -17.37 -38.35
N ASP A 17 43.91 -18.27 -37.48
CA ASP A 17 43.00 -19.37 -37.83
C ASP A 17 41.56 -18.85 -37.73
N PRO A 18 40.77 -18.80 -38.83
CA PRO A 18 39.41 -18.28 -38.82
C PRO A 18 38.38 -19.20 -38.16
N GLY A 19 38.80 -20.20 -37.36
CA GLY A 19 37.94 -21.22 -36.76
C GLY A 19 37.59 -21.08 -35.26
N MET A 20 37.99 -20.04 -34.54
CA MET A 20 37.67 -19.90 -33.10
C MET A 20 36.23 -19.39 -32.83
N PRO A 21 35.40 -20.11 -32.06
CA PRO A 21 34.46 -19.48 -31.14
C PRO A 21 35.14 -19.27 -29.76
N THR A 22 35.55 -18.02 -29.56
CA THR A 22 35.66 -17.25 -28.30
C THR A 22 35.50 -17.96 -26.94
N LEU A 23 36.56 -17.84 -26.15
CA LEU A 23 36.68 -17.83 -24.70
C LEU A 23 35.38 -17.59 -23.89
N ALA A 24 34.98 -18.58 -23.08
CA ALA A 24 34.38 -18.40 -21.76
C ALA A 24 34.55 -19.69 -20.90
N PRO A 25 34.59 -19.57 -19.56
CA PRO A 25 35.41 -20.42 -18.68
C PRO A 25 34.77 -21.71 -18.18
N LEU A 26 35.64 -22.61 -17.72
CA LEU A 26 35.37 -23.85 -16.98
C LEU A 26 34.41 -23.64 -15.77
N SER A 27 33.43 -24.54 -15.65
CA SER A 27 32.71 -25.05 -14.44
C SER A 27 31.22 -24.67 -14.31
N PRO A 28 30.28 -25.62 -14.46
CA PRO A 28 29.06 -25.73 -13.62
C PRO A 28 29.38 -26.66 -12.41
N SER A 29 29.04 -26.46 -11.15
CA SER A 29 28.01 -25.67 -10.45
C SER A 29 28.47 -25.42 -9.00
N PRO A 30 27.76 -24.61 -8.19
CA PRO A 30 27.01 -25.26 -7.10
C PRO A 30 25.64 -24.63 -6.78
N ASP A 31 24.76 -25.49 -6.28
CA ASP A 31 23.49 -25.28 -5.55
C ASP A 31 23.04 -23.85 -5.23
N ASN A 32 21.84 -23.51 -5.71
CA ASN A 32 20.95 -22.53 -5.06
C ASN A 32 19.68 -23.25 -4.58
N TRP A 33 19.81 -24.03 -3.52
CA TRP A 33 18.67 -24.37 -2.68
C TRP A 33 18.29 -23.14 -1.84
N GLY A 34 17.12 -22.55 -2.10
CA GLY A 34 16.36 -21.85 -1.05
C GLY A 34 16.45 -20.32 -0.94
N HIS A 35 16.32 -19.56 -2.04
CA HIS A 35 15.93 -18.15 -1.94
C HIS A 35 14.59 -17.90 -2.67
N PRO A 36 13.49 -17.61 -1.94
CA PRO A 36 12.19 -17.29 -2.55
C PRO A 36 12.07 -15.85 -3.11
N ASP A 37 13.09 -15.00 -2.97
CA ASP A 37 12.95 -13.55 -3.16
C ASP A 37 13.72 -12.92 -4.34
N VAL A 38 14.25 -13.71 -5.28
CA VAL A 38 14.89 -13.13 -6.48
C VAL A 38 14.33 -13.79 -7.74
N LEU A 39 13.34 -13.13 -8.33
CA LEU A 39 12.79 -13.49 -9.64
C LEU A 39 13.91 -13.48 -10.68
N THR A 40 14.00 -14.55 -11.46
CA THR A 40 14.93 -14.67 -12.58
C THR A 40 14.54 -13.70 -13.71
N ASN A 41 15.51 -13.31 -14.56
CA ASN A 41 15.23 -12.42 -15.72
C ASN A 41 14.15 -12.97 -16.66
N ARG A 42 13.96 -14.30 -16.69
CA ARG A 42 12.90 -14.95 -17.46
C ARG A 42 11.53 -14.75 -16.81
N GLU A 43 11.45 -14.90 -15.49
CA GLU A 43 10.22 -14.63 -14.72
C GLU A 43 9.85 -13.15 -14.74
N ILE A 44 10.82 -12.22 -14.70
CA ILE A 44 10.57 -10.78 -14.88
C ILE A 44 9.96 -10.49 -16.25
N ALA A 45 10.48 -11.12 -17.31
CA ALA A 45 9.93 -10.98 -18.66
C ALA A 45 8.54 -11.64 -18.81
N GLU A 46 8.25 -12.69 -18.04
CA GLU A 46 6.93 -13.35 -17.99
C GLU A 46 5.91 -12.51 -17.20
N TYR A 47 6.29 -11.89 -16.09
CA TYR A 47 5.48 -10.91 -15.35
C TYR A 47 5.15 -9.67 -16.19
N GLN A 48 6.07 -9.24 -17.07
CA GLN A 48 5.86 -8.12 -17.99
C GLN A 48 4.98 -8.47 -19.21
N ARG A 49 4.73 -9.77 -19.47
CA ARG A 49 3.91 -10.24 -20.60
C ARG A 49 2.44 -10.49 -20.24
N GLN A 50 2.08 -10.48 -18.96
CA GLN A 50 0.67 -10.46 -18.57
C GLN A 50 0.07 -9.10 -18.91
N PRO A 51 -1.17 -9.03 -19.45
CA PRO A 51 -1.85 -7.76 -19.64
C PRO A 51 -2.19 -7.19 -18.27
N GLN A 52 -1.23 -6.48 -17.67
CA GLN A 52 -1.47 -5.73 -16.44
C GLN A 52 -2.45 -4.61 -16.79
N GLY A 53 -3.55 -4.55 -16.05
CA GLY A 53 -4.46 -3.40 -16.10
C GLY A 53 -3.70 -2.10 -15.87
N PRO A 54 -4.31 -0.94 -16.20
CA PRO A 54 -3.66 0.34 -16.00
C PRO A 54 -3.18 0.47 -14.55
N THR A 55 -1.94 0.90 -14.36
CA THR A 55 -1.37 1.14 -13.02
C THR A 55 -1.27 2.64 -12.79
N LEU A 56 -1.42 3.05 -11.53
CA LEU A 56 -1.20 4.41 -11.08
C LEU A 56 -0.12 4.41 -10.00
N PHE A 57 1.00 5.07 -10.26
CA PHE A 57 2.19 5.05 -9.41
C PHE A 57 2.65 3.63 -9.04
N GLY A 58 2.57 2.70 -10.00
CA GLY A 58 2.93 1.29 -9.81
C GLY A 58 1.91 0.47 -9.01
N SER A 59 0.81 1.06 -8.53
CA SER A 59 -0.31 0.34 -7.93
C SER A 59 -1.33 -0.03 -9.02
N PRO A 60 -1.87 -1.26 -9.04
CA PRO A 60 -2.90 -1.65 -10.00
C PRO A 60 -4.18 -0.82 -9.77
N LEU A 61 -4.74 -0.24 -10.84
CA LEU A 61 -6.04 0.40 -10.77
C LEU A 61 -7.16 -0.65 -10.84
N PRO A 62 -8.35 -0.35 -10.27
CA PRO A 62 -9.53 -1.21 -10.39
C PRO A 62 -9.83 -1.51 -11.86
N GLN A 63 -10.30 -2.73 -12.13
CA GLN A 63 -10.68 -3.14 -13.48
C GLN A 63 -11.81 -2.24 -14.01
N GLY A 64 -11.70 -1.80 -15.26
CA GLY A 64 -12.66 -0.84 -15.85
C GLY A 64 -12.29 0.63 -15.65
N THR A 65 -11.20 0.95 -14.94
CA THR A 65 -10.69 2.33 -14.87
C THR A 65 -10.28 2.81 -16.27
N THR A 66 -10.95 3.85 -16.75
CA THR A 66 -10.65 4.44 -18.06
C THR A 66 -9.49 5.43 -17.98
N GLN A 67 -8.77 5.63 -19.09
CA GLN A 67 -7.70 6.63 -19.14
C GLN A 67 -8.21 8.04 -18.81
N GLN A 68 -9.45 8.37 -19.18
CA GLN A 68 -10.09 9.65 -18.81
C GLN A 68 -10.25 9.82 -17.30
N GLN A 69 -10.59 8.76 -16.56
CA GLN A 69 -10.68 8.81 -15.09
C GLN A 69 -9.30 9.01 -14.45
N VAL A 70 -8.26 8.40 -15.02
CA VAL A 70 -6.88 8.62 -14.59
C VAL A 70 -6.46 10.08 -14.82
N ASP A 71 -6.75 10.62 -16.00
CA ASP A 71 -6.41 11.99 -16.35
C ASP A 71 -7.18 13.01 -15.48
N GLN A 72 -8.46 12.74 -15.16
CA GLN A 72 -9.26 13.56 -14.25
C GLN A 72 -8.70 13.54 -12.82
N LEU A 73 -8.32 12.37 -12.31
CA LEU A 73 -7.71 12.23 -10.99
C LEU A 73 -6.37 12.98 -10.92
N LEU A 74 -5.53 12.85 -11.96
CA LEU A 74 -4.26 13.58 -12.06
C LEU A 74 -4.48 15.09 -12.15
N ALA A 75 -5.51 15.55 -12.85
CA ALA A 75 -5.86 16.97 -12.92
C ALA A 75 -6.32 17.51 -11.55
N GLN A 76 -7.12 16.76 -10.80
CA GLN A 76 -7.54 17.13 -9.44
C GLN A 76 -6.36 17.17 -8.47
N LEU A 77 -5.49 16.15 -8.52
CA LEU A 77 -4.25 16.13 -7.74
C LEU A 77 -3.35 17.30 -8.10
N GLY A 78 -3.16 17.59 -9.38
CA GLY A 78 -2.39 18.74 -9.85
C GLY A 78 -2.97 20.08 -9.38
N GLY A 79 -4.29 20.24 -9.41
CA GLY A 79 -4.97 21.44 -8.91
C GLY A 79 -4.81 21.64 -7.40
N SER A 80 -4.97 20.58 -6.61
CA SER A 80 -4.76 20.63 -5.16
C SER A 80 -3.31 20.92 -4.79
N PHE A 81 -2.35 20.30 -5.50
CA PHE A 81 -0.93 20.56 -5.32
C PHE A 81 -0.58 22.02 -5.66
N MET A 82 -1.11 22.53 -6.77
CA MET A 82 -0.89 23.92 -7.17
C MET A 82 -1.42 24.91 -6.15
N HIS A 83 -2.65 24.69 -5.66
CA HIS A 83 -3.26 25.53 -4.64
C HIS A 83 -2.46 25.54 -3.34
N ASP A 84 -2.11 24.36 -2.82
CA ASP A 84 -1.45 24.24 -1.51
C ASP A 84 -0.01 24.76 -1.53
N LEU A 85 0.77 24.39 -2.54
CA LEU A 85 2.18 24.82 -2.64
C LEU A 85 2.28 26.29 -3.07
N GLY A 86 1.30 26.78 -3.84
CA GLY A 86 1.15 28.20 -4.16
C GLY A 86 0.87 29.04 -2.91
N ALA A 87 -0.03 28.58 -2.04
CA ALA A 87 -0.32 29.23 -0.76
C ALA A 87 0.91 29.26 0.18
N LEU A 88 1.80 28.27 0.08
CA LEU A 88 3.08 28.24 0.81
C LEU A 88 4.19 29.11 0.18
N GLY A 89 3.91 29.78 -0.95
CA GLY A 89 4.84 30.70 -1.61
C GLY A 89 5.95 30.01 -2.41
N TYR A 90 5.79 28.75 -2.80
CA TYR A 90 6.77 28.08 -3.65
C TYR A 90 6.78 28.62 -5.08
N PRO A 91 7.93 28.65 -5.77
CA PRO A 91 8.02 29.15 -7.15
C PRO A 91 7.11 28.36 -8.10
N PRO A 92 6.36 29.03 -9.00
CA PRO A 92 5.50 28.35 -9.97
C PRO A 92 6.25 27.33 -10.85
N ALA A 93 7.52 27.59 -11.15
CA ALA A 93 8.36 26.65 -11.90
C ALA A 93 8.53 25.29 -11.19
N TYR A 94 8.60 25.28 -9.85
CA TYR A 94 8.75 24.04 -9.08
C TYR A 94 7.43 23.27 -9.05
N ILE A 95 6.34 24.00 -8.87
CA ILE A 95 4.98 23.46 -8.83
C ILE A 95 4.65 22.81 -10.18
N ASN A 96 4.84 23.54 -11.28
CA ASN A 96 4.55 23.06 -12.63
C ASN A 96 5.44 21.87 -13.02
N ALA A 97 6.74 21.92 -12.72
CA ALA A 97 7.64 20.79 -13.00
C ALA A 97 7.25 19.53 -12.23
N THR A 98 6.74 19.69 -11.01
CA THR A 98 6.27 18.55 -10.19
C THR A 98 4.96 17.98 -10.70
N ILE A 99 4.01 18.83 -11.09
CA ILE A 99 2.75 18.38 -11.72
C ILE A 99 3.06 17.63 -13.02
N GLN A 100 3.92 18.19 -13.86
CA GLN A 100 4.37 17.55 -15.09
C GLN A 100 5.05 16.21 -14.80
N PHE A 101 5.95 16.15 -13.82
CA PHE A 101 6.60 14.91 -13.40
C PHE A 101 5.57 13.86 -12.97
N PHE A 102 4.56 14.22 -12.17
CA PHE A 102 3.52 13.27 -11.78
C PHE A 102 2.72 12.79 -12.98
N THR A 103 2.24 13.68 -13.84
CA THR A 103 1.47 13.31 -15.04
C THR A 103 2.26 12.39 -15.97
N GLU A 104 3.55 12.66 -16.15
CA GLU A 104 4.41 11.88 -17.05
C GLU A 104 4.83 10.51 -16.48
N ASN A 105 4.84 10.35 -15.15
CA ASN A 105 5.31 9.12 -14.50
C ASN A 105 4.20 8.32 -13.83
N ALA A 106 2.99 8.87 -13.71
CA ALA A 106 1.85 8.24 -13.05
C ALA A 106 1.48 6.89 -13.65
N THR A 107 1.49 6.76 -14.97
CA THR A 107 1.08 5.53 -15.68
C THR A 107 2.25 4.66 -16.13
N LYS A 108 3.49 5.09 -15.85
CA LYS A 108 4.70 4.35 -16.23
C LYS A 108 5.04 3.32 -15.16
N PRO A 109 5.54 2.13 -15.55
CA PRO A 109 6.03 1.16 -14.59
C PRO A 109 7.21 1.74 -13.79
N LEU A 110 7.31 1.37 -12.51
CA LEU A 110 8.42 1.78 -11.64
C LEU A 110 9.74 1.27 -12.22
N GLN A 111 10.59 2.20 -12.69
CA GLN A 111 11.94 1.90 -13.13
C GLN A 111 12.93 2.20 -12.01
N GLN A 112 13.98 1.37 -11.89
CA GLN A 112 15.09 1.71 -11.01
C GLN A 112 15.84 2.90 -11.61
N VAL A 113 15.96 3.98 -10.84
CA VAL A 113 16.65 5.21 -11.25
C VAL A 113 17.89 5.39 -10.38
N THR A 114 19.04 5.62 -11.04
CA THR A 114 20.28 5.96 -10.33
C THR A 114 20.16 7.35 -9.72
N ARG A 115 20.47 7.46 -8.42
CA ARG A 115 20.51 8.73 -7.70
C ARG A 115 21.57 9.68 -8.28
N ARG A 116 21.14 10.89 -8.66
CA ARG A 116 21.97 12.00 -9.15
C ARG A 116 21.72 13.31 -8.37
N HIS A 117 21.13 13.19 -7.18
CA HIS A 117 20.84 14.32 -6.29
C HIS A 117 21.42 14.12 -4.88
N ASN A 118 21.68 15.23 -4.21
CA ASN A 118 22.18 15.26 -2.82
C ASN A 118 21.06 15.53 -1.80
N PHE A 119 19.79 15.47 -2.22
CA PHE A 119 18.66 15.66 -1.30
C PHE A 119 18.49 14.50 -0.34
N ASN A 120 18.01 14.80 0.87
CA ASN A 120 17.52 13.81 1.82
C ASN A 120 16.03 13.53 1.53
N LEU A 121 15.70 12.28 1.25
CA LEU A 121 14.34 11.82 0.92
C LEU A 121 13.59 11.21 2.11
N HIS A 122 14.17 11.25 3.32
CA HIS A 122 13.55 10.76 4.56
C HIS A 122 13.01 9.32 4.47
N GLY A 123 13.79 8.41 3.88
CA GLY A 123 13.44 6.99 3.74
C GLY A 123 12.63 6.66 2.48
N GLN A 124 12.36 7.64 1.61
CA GLN A 124 11.78 7.43 0.27
C GLN A 124 12.88 7.31 -0.80
N ASP A 125 13.89 6.47 -0.56
CA ASP A 125 15.03 6.26 -1.48
C ASP A 125 14.72 5.20 -2.57
N ASP A 126 13.45 5.05 -2.93
CA ASP A 126 12.99 4.12 -3.96
C ASP A 126 13.19 4.69 -5.38
N GLY A 127 12.82 3.92 -6.41
CA GLY A 127 13.00 4.34 -7.81
C GLY A 127 12.27 5.66 -8.12
N LEU A 128 11.07 5.84 -7.58
CA LEU A 128 10.26 7.03 -7.77
C LEU A 128 10.81 8.24 -7.00
N GLY A 129 11.22 8.05 -5.74
CA GLY A 129 11.83 9.08 -4.92
C GLY A 129 13.14 9.60 -5.51
N ASN A 130 14.00 8.70 -6.01
CA ASN A 130 15.24 9.10 -6.69
C ASN A 130 14.96 9.82 -8.02
N ALA A 131 13.96 9.39 -8.77
CA ALA A 131 13.54 10.09 -10.00
C ALA A 131 13.03 11.51 -9.71
N PHE A 132 12.21 11.66 -8.67
CA PHE A 132 11.71 12.96 -8.24
C PHE A 132 12.84 13.88 -7.75
N GLY A 133 13.74 13.36 -6.91
CA GLY A 133 14.91 14.11 -6.45
C GLY A 133 15.83 14.52 -7.60
N ASN A 134 16.00 13.67 -8.62
CA ASN A 134 16.77 14.00 -9.82
C ASN A 134 16.13 15.11 -10.65
N MET A 135 14.80 15.09 -10.82
CA MET A 135 14.06 16.15 -11.49
C MET A 135 14.22 17.48 -10.76
N VAL A 136 14.02 17.51 -9.44
CA VAL A 136 14.16 18.74 -8.65
C VAL A 136 15.60 19.27 -8.68
N ALA A 137 16.61 18.40 -8.80
CA ALA A 137 18.01 18.81 -8.89
C ALA A 137 18.32 19.63 -10.16
N GLN A 138 17.52 19.46 -11.23
CA GLN A 138 17.65 20.20 -12.48
C GLN A 138 17.00 21.60 -12.44
N LEU A 139 16.13 21.85 -11.46
CA LEU A 139 15.46 23.14 -11.32
C LEU A 139 16.42 24.23 -10.82
N SER A 140 16.20 25.48 -11.23
CA SER A 140 17.01 26.61 -10.78
C SER A 140 16.78 26.92 -9.30
N GLY A 141 17.75 27.52 -8.60
CA GLY A 141 17.61 27.95 -7.21
C GLY A 141 18.65 27.34 -6.26
N THR A 142 18.60 27.76 -4.99
CA THR A 142 19.57 27.29 -3.99
C THR A 142 19.28 25.85 -3.57
N GLN A 143 20.32 25.11 -3.18
CA GLN A 143 20.17 23.74 -2.68
C GLN A 143 19.24 23.67 -1.46
N LYS A 144 19.27 24.69 -0.59
CA LYS A 144 18.38 24.79 0.58
C LYS A 144 16.91 24.94 0.17
N ALA A 145 16.61 25.81 -0.81
CA ALA A 145 15.24 26.00 -1.30
C ALA A 145 14.70 24.72 -1.95
N ARG A 146 15.52 24.05 -2.77
CA ARG A 146 15.16 22.78 -3.40
C ARG A 146 14.94 21.65 -2.38
N GLN A 147 15.79 21.55 -1.36
CA GLN A 147 15.59 20.58 -0.27
C GLN A 147 14.29 20.85 0.49
N SER A 148 13.99 22.11 0.83
CA SER A 148 12.74 22.48 1.51
C SER A 148 11.52 22.10 0.67
N PHE A 149 11.60 22.33 -0.64
CA PHE A 149 10.55 21.93 -1.58
C PHE A 149 10.38 20.40 -1.61
N VAL A 150 11.46 19.63 -1.76
CA VAL A 150 11.41 18.15 -1.75
C VAL A 150 10.77 17.64 -0.45
N THR A 151 11.24 18.12 0.71
CA THR A 151 10.69 17.72 2.00
C THR A 151 9.19 18.05 2.11
N THR A 152 8.78 19.24 1.65
CA THR A 152 7.37 19.67 1.69
C THR A 152 6.51 18.86 0.73
N ALA A 153 6.99 18.59 -0.49
CA ALA A 153 6.27 17.81 -1.48
C ALA A 153 6.08 16.35 -1.02
N ILE A 154 7.10 15.73 -0.41
CA ILE A 154 7.00 14.39 0.18
C ILE A 154 6.00 14.38 1.35
N GLN A 155 6.06 15.37 2.24
CA GLN A 155 5.10 15.47 3.34
C GLN A 155 3.67 15.71 2.86
N TRP A 156 3.50 16.52 1.81
CA TRP A 156 2.21 16.75 1.18
C TRP A 156 1.67 15.45 0.58
N LEU A 157 2.51 14.73 -0.18
CA LEU A 157 2.15 13.42 -0.74
C LEU A 157 1.79 12.42 0.36
N ALA A 158 2.53 12.38 1.46
CA ALA A 158 2.21 11.50 2.59
C ALA A 158 0.87 11.86 3.25
N LYS A 159 0.53 13.15 3.34
CA LYS A 159 -0.77 13.61 3.86
C LYS A 159 -1.90 13.33 2.88
N VAL A 160 -1.67 13.51 1.59
CA VAL A 160 -2.66 13.22 0.55
C VAL A 160 -2.85 11.72 0.41
N SER A 161 -1.80 10.91 0.45
CA SER A 161 -1.92 9.45 0.49
C SER A 161 -2.61 9.01 1.79
N GLN A 162 -2.37 9.62 2.94
CA GLN A 162 -3.13 9.31 4.16
C GLN A 162 -4.61 9.72 4.05
N LYS A 163 -4.92 10.82 3.37
CA LYS A 163 -6.31 11.24 3.12
C LYS A 163 -6.98 10.35 2.09
N LEU A 164 -6.28 10.01 1.01
CA LEU A 164 -6.74 9.10 -0.02
C LEU A 164 -6.87 7.70 0.52
N LEU A 165 -5.92 7.15 1.26
CA LEU A 165 -6.01 5.86 1.95
C LEU A 165 -7.02 5.89 3.11
N GLY A 166 -7.20 7.03 3.76
CA GLY A 166 -8.28 7.26 4.72
C GLY A 166 -9.67 7.41 4.08
N GLN A 167 -9.71 7.70 2.77
CA GLN A 167 -10.90 7.73 1.91
C GLN A 167 -11.02 6.47 1.03
N GLN A 168 -9.95 5.67 0.92
CA GLN A 168 -9.85 4.42 0.17
C GLN A 168 -9.94 3.26 1.15
N HIS A 169 -11.13 3.11 1.71
CA HIS A 169 -11.77 1.80 1.61
C HIS A 169 -12.21 1.63 0.15
N VAL A 170 -11.27 1.36 -0.76
CA VAL A 170 -11.58 0.82 -2.07
C VAL A 170 -11.22 -0.67 -1.98
N PRO A 171 -12.21 -1.59 -1.99
CA PRO A 171 -11.92 -3.01 -2.06
C PRO A 171 -11.24 -3.31 -3.39
N THR A 172 -10.19 -4.12 -3.36
CA THR A 172 -9.59 -4.73 -4.54
C THR A 172 -10.65 -5.52 -5.32
N ALA A 173 -10.88 -5.12 -6.57
CA ALA A 173 -11.74 -5.82 -7.53
C ALA A 173 -11.28 -7.28 -7.73
N HIS A 174 -12.09 -8.22 -7.23
CA HIS A 174 -12.15 -9.61 -7.67
C HIS A 174 -13.61 -9.92 -7.97
N GLY A 175 -13.88 -10.36 -9.20
CA GLY A 175 -15.13 -10.99 -9.63
C GLY A 175 -16.41 -10.43 -9.01
N SER A 176 -16.79 -9.21 -9.36
CA SER A 176 -17.99 -8.55 -8.84
C SER A 176 -19.23 -9.41 -9.06
N ALA A 177 -19.82 -9.91 -7.97
CA ALA A 177 -21.15 -10.49 -7.97
C ALA A 177 -22.17 -9.49 -8.58
N PRO A 178 -23.26 -9.94 -9.22
CA PRO A 178 -24.21 -9.07 -9.92
C PRO A 178 -24.88 -7.95 -9.09
N ASN A 179 -24.68 -7.93 -7.76
CA ASN A 179 -25.19 -6.92 -6.83
C ASN A 179 -24.09 -6.18 -6.05
N SER A 180 -22.82 -6.27 -6.45
CA SER A 180 -21.74 -5.57 -5.74
C SER A 180 -21.89 -4.06 -5.84
N ALA A 181 -21.39 -3.33 -4.83
CA ALA A 181 -21.43 -1.88 -4.80
C ALA A 181 -20.83 -1.28 -6.10
N GLU A 182 -19.74 -1.84 -6.60
CA GLU A 182 -19.07 -1.42 -7.83
C GLU A 182 -19.96 -1.63 -9.08
N GLY A 183 -20.63 -2.78 -9.18
CA GLY A 183 -21.53 -3.09 -10.30
C GLY A 183 -22.76 -2.19 -10.35
N LEU A 184 -23.23 -1.70 -9.20
CA LEU A 184 -24.34 -0.75 -9.10
C LEU A 184 -23.89 0.69 -9.39
N LEU A 185 -22.71 1.09 -8.92
CA LEU A 185 -22.16 2.44 -9.18
C LEU A 185 -21.90 2.68 -10.67
N GLY A 186 -21.47 1.65 -11.42
CA GLY A 186 -21.19 1.76 -12.86
C GLY A 186 -22.43 2.00 -13.73
N GLN A 187 -23.64 1.85 -13.17
CA GLN A 187 -24.91 2.05 -13.88
C GLN A 187 -25.53 3.44 -13.61
N LEU A 188 -24.95 4.22 -12.71
CA LEU A 188 -25.48 5.52 -12.30
C LEU A 188 -25.05 6.64 -13.27
N SER A 189 -25.90 7.65 -13.38
CA SER A 189 -25.49 8.92 -14.00
C SER A 189 -24.40 9.59 -13.14
N GLU A 190 -23.60 10.48 -13.73
CA GLU A 190 -22.57 11.22 -12.98
C GLU A 190 -23.16 11.99 -11.79
N ALA A 191 -24.36 12.56 -11.96
CA ALA A 191 -25.07 13.27 -10.89
C ALA A 191 -25.49 12.34 -9.74
N ASP A 192 -25.99 11.14 -10.08
CA ASP A 192 -26.40 10.14 -9.08
C ASP A 192 -25.18 9.53 -8.39
N TYR A 193 -24.10 9.28 -9.13
CA TYR A 193 -22.83 8.83 -8.57
C TYR A 193 -22.29 9.83 -7.55
N ASN A 194 -22.20 11.11 -7.90
CA ASN A 194 -21.73 12.16 -6.99
C ASN A 194 -22.62 12.25 -5.73
N ARG A 195 -23.93 12.05 -5.88
CA ARG A 195 -24.85 11.99 -4.75
C ARG A 195 -24.60 10.79 -3.84
N VAL A 196 -24.37 9.61 -4.41
CA VAL A 196 -24.03 8.40 -3.64
C VAL A 196 -22.70 8.57 -2.90
N VAL A 197 -21.70 9.19 -3.53
CA VAL A 197 -20.43 9.52 -2.88
C VAL A 197 -20.64 10.47 -1.70
N GLU A 198 -21.43 11.53 -1.87
CA GLU A 198 -21.73 12.46 -0.78
C GLU A 198 -22.46 11.78 0.38
N ILE A 199 -23.46 10.94 0.09
CA ILE A 199 -24.18 10.14 1.09
C ILE A 199 -23.21 9.27 1.88
N ASN A 200 -22.27 8.60 1.21
CA ASN A 200 -21.29 7.73 1.85
C ASN A 200 -20.27 8.50 2.70
N ASN A 201 -19.79 9.65 2.23
CA ASN A 201 -18.91 10.52 3.01
C ASN A 201 -19.60 11.00 4.30
N GLN A 202 -20.87 11.39 4.20
CA GLN A 202 -21.67 11.79 5.38
C GLN A 202 -21.91 10.60 6.32
N ALA A 203 -22.23 9.43 5.78
CA ALA A 203 -22.43 8.21 6.57
C ALA A 203 -21.14 7.80 7.29
N GLN A 204 -20.00 7.81 6.60
CA GLN A 204 -18.68 7.53 7.18
C GLN A 204 -18.39 8.49 8.35
N ALA A 205 -18.59 9.80 8.17
CA ALA A 205 -18.39 10.77 9.24
C ALA A 205 -19.31 10.52 10.45
N LYS A 206 -20.59 10.19 10.22
CA LYS A 206 -21.54 9.83 11.29
C LYS A 206 -21.11 8.56 12.02
N THR A 207 -20.67 7.55 11.29
CA THR A 207 -20.16 6.29 11.83
C THR A 207 -18.92 6.49 12.66
N MET A 208 -17.96 7.29 12.18
CA MET A 208 -16.78 7.67 12.95
C MET A 208 -17.15 8.35 14.28
N ASN A 209 -18.11 9.29 14.25
CA ASN A 209 -18.58 9.98 15.45
C ASN A 209 -19.27 9.02 16.42
N TYR A 210 -20.12 8.11 15.92
CA TYR A 210 -20.79 7.09 16.73
C TYR A 210 -19.76 6.17 17.42
N LEU A 211 -18.82 5.62 16.65
CA LEU A 211 -17.79 4.73 17.17
C LEU A 211 -16.85 5.45 18.14
N ALA A 212 -16.52 6.72 17.89
CA ALA A 212 -15.74 7.53 18.81
C ALA A 212 -16.49 7.82 20.12
N ALA A 213 -17.80 8.01 20.08
CA ALA A 213 -18.62 8.16 21.28
C ALA A 213 -18.69 6.85 22.09
N LYS A 214 -18.74 5.70 21.43
CA LYS A 214 -18.85 4.37 22.05
C LYS A 214 -17.51 3.85 22.61
N TYR A 215 -16.45 3.88 21.80
CA TYR A 215 -15.15 3.29 22.14
C TYR A 215 -14.09 4.31 22.57
N GLY A 216 -14.38 5.60 22.43
CA GLY A 216 -13.45 6.70 22.69
C GLY A 216 -12.72 7.20 21.44
N GLN A 217 -12.46 8.50 21.42
CA GLN A 217 -11.90 9.21 20.27
C GLN A 217 -10.51 8.70 19.82
N TYR A 218 -9.72 8.16 20.73
CA TYR A 218 -8.38 7.62 20.44
C TYR A 218 -8.39 6.14 20.05
N SER A 219 -9.49 5.43 20.31
CA SER A 219 -9.61 3.99 20.05
C SER A 219 -10.40 3.67 18.79
N VAL A 220 -11.16 4.62 18.25
CA VAL A 220 -11.98 4.42 17.04
C VAL A 220 -11.18 3.92 15.84
N LYS A 221 -9.96 4.43 15.62
CA LYS A 221 -9.10 3.99 14.51
C LYS A 221 -8.69 2.54 14.66
N GLU A 222 -8.42 2.12 15.89
CA GLU A 222 -8.00 0.76 16.20
C GLU A 222 -9.16 -0.23 16.06
N VAL A 223 -10.37 0.16 16.48
CA VAL A 223 -11.62 -0.61 16.28
C VAL A 223 -11.84 -0.88 14.78
N ILE A 224 -11.73 0.16 13.96
CA ILE A 224 -11.90 0.04 12.50
C ILE A 224 -10.81 -0.84 11.89
N ARG A 225 -9.56 -0.68 12.32
CA ARG A 225 -8.44 -1.51 11.87
C ARG A 225 -8.70 -2.99 12.16
N ILE A 226 -9.11 -3.33 13.39
CA ILE A 226 -9.44 -4.69 13.79
C ILE A 226 -10.62 -5.26 12.98
N ALA A 227 -11.67 -4.46 12.76
CA ALA A 227 -12.82 -4.86 11.95
C ALA A 227 -12.43 -5.17 10.49
N ASN A 228 -11.56 -4.33 9.89
CA ASN A 228 -11.08 -4.54 8.53
C ASN A 228 -10.14 -5.75 8.43
N ASP A 229 -9.23 -5.92 9.38
CA ASP A 229 -8.35 -7.09 9.44
C ASP A 229 -9.21 -8.36 9.48
N TYR A 230 -10.26 -8.38 10.30
CA TYR A 230 -11.18 -9.52 10.36
C TYR A 230 -11.90 -9.76 9.03
N LEU A 231 -12.43 -8.71 8.40
CA LEU A 231 -13.08 -8.80 7.09
C LEU A 231 -12.17 -9.44 6.03
N VAL A 232 -10.89 -9.07 5.98
CA VAL A 232 -9.93 -9.62 4.99
C VAL A 232 -9.75 -11.13 5.15
N HIS A 233 -9.83 -11.64 6.38
CA HIS A 233 -9.69 -13.06 6.69
C HIS A 233 -10.99 -13.86 6.51
N LEU A 234 -12.13 -13.21 6.25
CA LEU A 234 -13.38 -13.91 5.94
C LEU A 234 -13.32 -14.60 4.58
N PRO A 235 -14.05 -15.72 4.40
CA PRO A 235 -14.25 -16.34 3.09
C PRO A 235 -14.80 -15.33 2.08
N GLU A 236 -14.42 -15.48 0.80
CA GLU A 236 -14.78 -14.54 -0.27
C GLU A 236 -16.29 -14.27 -0.34
N LYS A 237 -17.12 -15.31 -0.26
CA LYS A 237 -18.58 -15.19 -0.24
C LYS A 237 -19.13 -14.34 0.91
N GLU A 238 -18.47 -14.35 2.06
CA GLU A 238 -18.87 -13.53 3.20
C GLU A 238 -18.38 -12.09 3.02
N ARG A 239 -17.20 -11.88 2.43
CA ARG A 239 -16.73 -10.52 2.08
C ARG A 239 -17.65 -9.84 1.08
N GLU A 240 -18.12 -10.57 0.07
CA GLU A 240 -19.11 -10.08 -0.92
C GLU A 240 -20.43 -9.63 -0.27
N HIS A 241 -20.80 -10.17 0.89
CA HIS A 241 -21.98 -9.70 1.62
C HIS A 241 -21.77 -8.27 2.16
N PHE A 242 -20.57 -7.95 2.63
CA PHE A 242 -20.22 -6.64 3.16
C PHE A 242 -19.87 -5.61 2.07
N ASP A 243 -19.67 -6.06 0.83
CA ASP A 243 -19.44 -5.22 -0.37
C ASP A 243 -20.76 -4.83 -1.06
N GLN A 244 -21.75 -4.44 -0.27
CA GLN A 244 -23.09 -4.10 -0.74
C GLN A 244 -23.54 -2.75 -0.18
N PHE A 245 -24.47 -2.12 -0.89
CA PHE A 245 -25.19 -0.96 -0.36
C PHE A 245 -26.35 -1.42 0.52
N SER A 246 -26.42 -0.85 1.71
CA SER A 246 -27.62 -0.86 2.54
C SER A 246 -28.70 0.06 1.97
N THR A 247 -29.87 0.08 2.60
CA THR A 247 -30.96 1.00 2.27
C THR A 247 -30.48 2.46 2.25
N GLY A 248 -30.75 3.16 1.14
CA GLY A 248 -30.36 4.56 0.98
C GLY A 248 -28.97 4.78 0.37
N TRP A 249 -28.41 3.78 -0.32
CA TRP A 249 -27.11 3.88 -1.01
C TRP A 249 -25.90 4.08 -0.08
N VAL A 250 -26.01 3.66 1.18
CA VAL A 250 -24.88 3.69 2.12
C VAL A 250 -24.17 2.35 2.09
N HIS A 251 -22.88 2.34 1.78
CA HIS A 251 -22.06 1.14 1.76
C HIS A 251 -22.05 0.52 3.16
N MET A 252 -22.18 -0.81 3.28
CA MET A 252 -22.27 -1.48 4.59
C MET A 252 -21.09 -1.14 5.49
N MET A 253 -19.86 -1.09 4.96
CA MET A 253 -18.67 -0.67 5.71
C MET A 253 -18.68 0.78 6.22
N ASN A 254 -19.60 1.63 5.75
CA ASN A 254 -19.82 2.98 6.25
C ASN A 254 -20.92 3.05 7.32
N THR A 255 -21.46 1.91 7.77
CA THR A 255 -22.48 1.84 8.82
C THR A 255 -21.88 1.40 10.16
N PRO A 256 -22.32 1.99 11.29
CA PRO A 256 -21.78 1.62 12.59
C PRO A 256 -22.12 0.17 12.96
N GLU A 257 -23.28 -0.34 12.56
CA GLU A 257 -23.72 -1.70 12.87
C GLU A 257 -22.79 -2.75 12.24
N THR A 258 -22.35 -2.52 11.00
CA THR A 258 -21.44 -3.43 10.30
C THR A 258 -20.06 -3.43 10.94
N ILE A 259 -19.52 -2.25 11.25
CA ILE A 259 -18.21 -2.14 11.90
C ILE A 259 -18.23 -2.76 13.30
N ASP A 260 -19.29 -2.50 14.08
CA ASP A 260 -19.48 -3.10 15.40
C ASP A 260 -19.59 -4.63 15.31
N PHE A 261 -20.35 -5.14 14.35
CA PHE A 261 -20.48 -6.58 14.14
C PHE A 261 -19.13 -7.23 13.84
N LEU A 262 -18.38 -6.70 12.87
CA LEU A 262 -17.07 -7.22 12.48
C LEU A 262 -16.06 -7.11 13.63
N TYR A 263 -16.04 -5.99 14.34
CA TYR A 263 -15.18 -5.80 15.51
C TYR A 263 -15.50 -6.81 16.63
N ASN A 264 -16.78 -6.96 16.98
CA ASN A 264 -17.23 -7.90 18.01
C ASN A 264 -16.94 -9.35 17.64
N ALA A 265 -17.10 -9.70 16.36
CA ALA A 265 -16.73 -11.02 15.84
C ALA A 265 -15.21 -11.25 15.95
N ALA A 266 -14.41 -10.25 15.57
CA ALA A 266 -12.94 -10.31 15.63
C ALA A 266 -12.42 -10.55 17.04
N ILE A 267 -12.94 -9.84 18.04
CA ILE A 267 -12.52 -10.00 19.44
C ILE A 267 -13.22 -11.18 20.14
N GLY A 268 -14.14 -11.86 19.45
CA GLY A 268 -14.97 -12.94 19.99
C GLY A 268 -15.85 -12.48 21.15
N ALA A 269 -16.38 -11.26 21.10
CA ALA A 269 -17.22 -10.68 22.15
C ALA A 269 -18.45 -11.53 22.46
N ASN A 270 -19.04 -12.15 21.42
CA ASN A 270 -20.19 -13.04 21.55
C ASN A 270 -19.86 -14.37 22.26
N ASN A 271 -18.56 -14.72 22.36
CA ASN A 271 -18.07 -15.92 23.02
C ASN A 271 -17.50 -15.65 24.41
N ILE A 272 -17.64 -14.41 24.93
CA ILE A 272 -17.22 -14.08 26.29
C ILE A 272 -18.20 -14.71 27.29
N PRO A 273 -17.72 -15.42 28.32
CA PRO A 273 -18.60 -15.94 29.38
C PRO A 273 -19.41 -14.83 30.04
N GLN A 274 -20.72 -15.05 30.16
CA GLN A 274 -21.62 -14.09 30.81
C GLN A 274 -21.76 -14.33 32.33
N ASP A 275 -21.26 -15.46 32.82
CA ASP A 275 -21.23 -15.74 34.25
C ASP A 275 -19.96 -15.15 34.90
N GLY A 276 -20.11 -14.63 36.12
CA GLY A 276 -19.00 -13.95 36.81
C GLY A 276 -17.78 -14.87 37.06
N ALA A 277 -17.98 -16.19 37.18
CA ALA A 277 -16.88 -17.13 37.38
C ALA A 277 -16.08 -17.37 36.09
N GLY A 278 -16.76 -17.50 34.95
CA GLY A 278 -16.15 -17.58 33.63
C GLY A 278 -15.38 -16.30 33.28
N LEU A 279 -15.99 -15.14 33.53
CA LEU A 279 -15.35 -13.84 33.29
C LEU A 279 -14.08 -13.66 34.14
N ALA A 280 -14.15 -14.00 35.43
CA ALA A 280 -12.99 -13.92 36.33
C ALA A 280 -11.86 -14.88 35.93
N ARG A 281 -12.20 -16.08 35.42
CA ARG A 281 -11.21 -17.05 34.94
C ARG A 281 -10.46 -16.51 33.74
N GLU A 282 -11.17 -15.99 32.74
CA GLU A 282 -10.55 -15.46 31.53
C GLU A 282 -9.69 -14.23 31.83
N LEU A 283 -10.15 -13.33 32.71
CA LEU A 283 -9.33 -12.21 33.19
C LEU A 283 -8.04 -12.69 33.88
N ALA A 284 -8.11 -13.72 34.72
CA ALA A 284 -6.94 -14.28 35.38
C ALA A 284 -5.93 -14.89 34.37
N GLU A 285 -6.42 -15.49 33.28
CA GLU A 285 -5.58 -15.99 32.19
C GLU A 285 -4.84 -14.85 31.47
N PHE A 286 -5.53 -13.75 31.17
CA PHE A 286 -4.89 -12.53 30.63
C PHE A 286 -3.87 -11.93 31.61
N GLU A 287 -4.20 -11.84 32.89
CA GLU A 287 -3.26 -11.33 33.91
C GLU A 287 -2.02 -12.23 34.05
N ALA A 288 -2.19 -13.55 33.98
CA ALA A 288 -1.09 -14.51 33.99
C ALA A 288 -0.20 -14.36 32.73
N MET A 289 -0.82 -14.20 31.56
CA MET A 289 -0.14 -13.92 30.29
C MET A 289 0.72 -12.67 30.39
N LEU A 290 0.19 -11.60 30.98
CA LEU A 290 0.89 -10.33 31.18
C LEU A 290 2.07 -10.45 32.15
N ARG A 291 2.14 -11.46 33.03
CA ARG A 291 3.29 -11.66 33.94
C ARG A 291 4.48 -12.33 33.27
N ILE A 292 4.25 -13.13 32.23
CA ILE A 292 5.29 -13.89 31.53
C ILE A 292 5.85 -13.02 30.38
N PRO A 293 7.16 -12.69 30.35
CA PRO A 293 7.71 -11.76 29.34
C PRO A 293 7.49 -12.18 27.88
N SER A 294 7.61 -13.48 27.57
CA SER A 294 7.40 -14.01 26.21
C SER A 294 5.95 -13.85 25.74
N GLU A 295 5.00 -14.08 26.63
CA GLU A 295 3.57 -13.99 26.35
C GLU A 295 3.07 -12.54 26.36
N ARG A 296 3.58 -11.70 27.27
CA ARG A 296 3.35 -10.26 27.25
C ARG A 296 3.72 -9.64 25.91
N LYS A 297 4.84 -10.08 25.29
CA LYS A 297 5.23 -9.60 23.96
C LYS A 297 4.18 -9.95 22.90
N LYS A 298 3.57 -11.14 22.96
CA LYS A 298 2.47 -11.52 22.05
C LYS A 298 1.26 -10.62 22.27
N TYR A 299 0.84 -10.42 23.52
CA TYR A 299 -0.25 -9.50 23.86
C TYR A 299 -0.01 -8.08 23.32
N LEU A 300 1.19 -7.53 23.50
CA LEU A 300 1.51 -6.17 23.03
C LEU A 300 1.51 -6.05 21.50
N ASN A 301 1.77 -7.14 20.79
CA ASN A 301 1.79 -7.18 19.34
C ASN A 301 0.44 -7.55 18.70
N ASP A 302 -0.52 -8.01 19.50
CA ASP A 302 -1.84 -8.44 19.02
C ASP A 302 -2.93 -7.49 19.55
N PRO A 303 -3.42 -6.58 18.71
CA PRO A 303 -4.44 -5.63 19.14
C PRO A 303 -5.83 -6.26 19.33
N GLN A 304 -6.12 -7.43 18.74
CA GLN A 304 -7.36 -8.16 18.99
C GLN A 304 -7.37 -8.73 20.41
N LEU A 305 -6.25 -9.32 20.85
CA LEU A 305 -6.06 -9.76 22.24
C LEU A 305 -6.20 -8.60 23.23
N GLN A 306 -5.61 -7.44 22.92
CA GLN A 306 -5.75 -6.24 23.75
C GLN A 306 -7.20 -5.74 23.81
N ALA A 307 -7.90 -5.75 22.68
CA ALA A 307 -9.29 -5.34 22.60
C ALA A 307 -10.22 -6.29 23.36
N ARG A 308 -10.00 -7.61 23.26
CA ARG A 308 -10.72 -8.63 24.04
C ARG A 308 -10.52 -8.41 25.54
N TYR A 309 -9.28 -8.19 25.98
CA TYR A 309 -9.00 -7.91 27.40
C TYR A 309 -9.72 -6.65 27.90
N ARG A 310 -9.73 -5.55 27.11
CA ARG A 310 -10.49 -4.34 27.46
C ARG A 310 -11.99 -4.63 27.57
N GLN A 311 -12.55 -5.42 26.65
CA GLN A 311 -13.96 -5.79 26.68
C GLN A 311 -14.32 -6.59 27.93
N LEU A 312 -13.45 -7.53 28.36
CA LEU A 312 -13.64 -8.28 29.60
C LEU A 312 -13.64 -7.36 30.82
N LEU A 313 -12.76 -6.35 30.85
CA LEU A 313 -12.73 -5.36 31.93
C LEU A 313 -14.00 -4.50 31.95
N THR A 314 -14.47 -4.03 30.80
CA THR A 314 -15.75 -3.30 30.69
C THR A 314 -16.92 -4.11 31.21
N LEU A 315 -17.02 -5.40 30.84
CA LEU A 315 -18.10 -6.27 31.32
C LEU A 315 -18.02 -6.53 32.83
N ARG A 316 -16.83 -6.54 33.42
CA ARG A 316 -16.64 -6.69 34.87
C ARG A 316 -17.08 -5.43 35.63
N ASP A 317 -16.72 -4.27 35.10
CA ASP A 317 -16.85 -2.98 35.80
C ASP A 317 -18.22 -2.31 35.59
N GLY A 318 -18.97 -2.71 34.55
CA GLY A 318 -20.32 -2.19 34.24
C GLY A 318 -20.29 -0.85 33.51
#